data_AF-A0A0D7PZM8-F1
#
_entry.id   AF-A0A0D7PZM8-F1
#
_cell.length_a   1.000
_cell.length_b   1.000
_cell.length_c   1.000
_cell.angle_alpha   90.00
_cell.angle_beta   90.00
_cell.angle_gamma   90.00
#
_symmetry.space_group_name_H-M   'P 1'
#
loop_
_entity.id
_entity.type
_entity.pdbx_description
1 polymer ?
#
loop_
_entity_poly.entity_id
_entity_poly.type
_entity_poly.pdbx_seq_one_letter_code
_entity_poly.pdbx_strand_id
1 'polypeptide(L)'
;MPDVKNAREVPAVEPVWDQNRASWDETTPSGTIGWLRGIAGRDRRLYLAVVAISLATGIVNALSAAQDAAWRGGAYDLRTPLLWETSSVAMIVLLAPILFVAVWRIRRLSSWPLRIGLAVAAIIVFSTLHIAGMVGIRKLAMLLARGSYDFHLSIETLLYEFRKDLVTCALIGGIVWLIDNRSQAQQAQQKLASAASPLAPPDTIWLRDGMTRIRIEPRDLLSVSSAGNYVEYSLANGSSHLIRGTLAAAETELARFKLARVHRTRLVNLARVTGVELKPSGDFELSCDNGQMIQGSRRYRSAIAGFDRIQSAG
;
A
#
# COMPACT_ATOMS: atom_id res chain seq x y z
N MET A 1 48.01 -49.05 -4.67
CA MET A 1 48.17 -49.15 -3.20
C MET A 1 49.13 -48.06 -2.74
N PRO A 2 49.02 -47.57 -1.50
CA PRO A 2 48.95 -46.11 -1.19
C PRO A 2 50.33 -45.48 -0.79
N ASP A 3 50.47 -44.19 -0.41
CA ASP A 3 49.45 -43.25 0.09
C ASP A 3 49.73 -41.72 -0.08
N VAL A 4 48.68 -40.93 0.18
CA VAL A 4 48.61 -39.53 0.69
C VAL A 4 49.91 -38.73 0.86
N LYS A 5 49.99 -37.59 0.13
CA LYS A 5 50.26 -36.23 0.68
C LYS A 5 50.23 -35.14 -0.41
N ASN A 6 49.13 -34.39 -0.48
CA ASN A 6 49.06 -32.94 -0.82
C ASN A 6 47.59 -32.50 -0.97
N ALA A 7 46.85 -32.50 0.15
CA ALA A 7 45.59 -31.76 0.22
C ALA A 7 45.92 -30.27 0.39
N ARG A 8 45.59 -29.45 -0.60
CA ARG A 8 45.48 -27.99 -0.41
C ARG A 8 44.08 -27.68 0.09
N GLU A 9 44.02 -26.85 1.12
CA GLU A 9 42.79 -26.48 1.81
C GLU A 9 41.83 -25.73 0.87
N VAL A 10 40.56 -26.12 0.89
CA VAL A 10 39.46 -25.35 0.31
C VAL A 10 38.84 -24.55 1.47
N PRO A 11 38.75 -23.22 1.41
CA PRO A 11 38.09 -22.45 2.46
C PRO A 11 36.60 -22.82 2.50
N ALA A 12 36.10 -23.11 3.69
CA ALA A 12 34.68 -23.38 3.90
C ALA A 12 33.86 -22.13 3.56
N VAL A 13 32.87 -22.28 2.69
CA VAL A 13 31.90 -21.22 2.40
C VAL A 13 30.90 -21.18 3.55
N GLU A 14 31.00 -20.17 4.42
CA GLU A 14 29.95 -19.88 5.38
C GLU A 14 28.67 -19.46 4.65
N PRO A 15 27.49 -20.00 5.01
CA PRO A 15 26.23 -19.45 4.55
C PRO A 15 26.04 -18.07 5.17
N VAL A 16 26.06 -17.03 4.34
CA VAL A 16 25.72 -15.66 4.75
C VAL A 16 24.26 -15.63 5.17
N TRP A 17 24.02 -15.70 6.48
CA TRP A 17 22.71 -15.51 7.07
C TRP A 17 22.32 -14.03 6.97
N ASP A 18 21.24 -13.76 6.26
CA ASP A 18 20.66 -12.42 6.13
C ASP A 18 20.26 -11.89 7.53
N GLN A 19 21.07 -10.98 8.08
CA GLN A 19 20.83 -10.36 9.40
C GLN A 19 19.72 -9.29 9.37
N ASN A 20 18.99 -9.16 8.26
CA ASN A 20 17.95 -8.15 8.08
C ASN A 20 16.56 -8.75 7.79
N ARG A 21 16.12 -9.67 8.66
CA ARG A 21 14.70 -10.04 8.74
C ARG A 21 13.91 -8.86 9.29
N ALA A 22 13.19 -8.16 8.42
CA ALA A 22 12.21 -7.16 8.82
C ALA A 22 11.13 -7.80 9.72
N SER A 23 10.73 -7.09 10.78
CA SER A 23 9.84 -7.58 11.85
C SER A 23 8.36 -7.77 11.47
N TRP A 24 8.08 -8.02 10.18
CA TRP A 24 6.74 -8.14 9.63
C TRP A 24 6.38 -9.57 9.18
N ASP A 25 7.37 -10.46 9.05
CA ASP A 25 7.17 -11.86 8.62
C ASP A 25 7.19 -12.87 9.80
N GLU A 26 6.56 -12.52 10.92
CA GLU A 26 6.22 -13.48 11.97
C GLU A 26 4.73 -13.86 11.93
N THR A 27 4.44 -15.05 11.40
CA THR A 27 3.13 -15.70 11.55
C THR A 27 2.92 -16.14 13.00
N THR A 28 2.44 -15.22 13.84
CA THR A 28 2.15 -15.52 15.26
C THR A 28 0.97 -16.50 15.39
N PRO A 29 1.03 -17.45 16.35
CA PRO A 29 0.03 -18.52 16.45
C PRO A 29 -1.35 -18.00 16.87
N SER A 30 -2.37 -18.72 16.42
CA SER A 30 -3.80 -18.40 16.57
C SER A 30 -4.30 -18.55 18.01
N GLY A 31 -4.07 -17.50 18.83
CA GLY A 31 -4.61 -17.37 20.19
C GLY A 31 -6.04 -16.79 20.23
N THR A 32 -6.88 -17.37 21.08
CA THR A 32 -8.35 -17.24 21.09
C THR A 32 -8.92 -15.91 21.65
N ILE A 33 -8.53 -14.74 21.11
CA ILE A 33 -9.30 -13.48 21.26
C ILE A 33 -9.33 -12.74 19.90
N GLY A 34 -10.21 -13.18 18.99
CA GLY A 34 -10.28 -12.64 17.62
C GLY A 34 -10.91 -11.25 17.49
N TRP A 35 -11.81 -10.84 18.41
CA TRP A 35 -12.69 -9.70 18.17
C TRP A 35 -12.00 -8.32 18.26
N LEU A 36 -10.94 -8.18 19.08
CA LEU A 36 -10.19 -6.94 19.25
C LEU A 36 -9.11 -6.72 18.18
N ARG A 37 -8.70 -7.77 17.46
CA ARG A 37 -7.61 -7.73 16.47
C ARG A 37 -8.07 -7.42 15.05
N GLY A 38 -9.37 -7.50 14.77
CA GLY A 38 -9.96 -7.28 13.43
C GLY A 38 -10.13 -5.81 13.01
N ILE A 39 -9.86 -4.86 13.90
CA ILE A 39 -9.97 -3.43 13.60
C ILE A 39 -8.70 -2.98 12.87
N ALA A 40 -8.79 -2.82 11.54
CA ALA A 40 -7.68 -2.35 10.70
C ALA A 40 -7.10 -1.01 11.19
N GLY A 41 -5.84 -0.71 10.87
CA GLY A 41 -5.11 0.43 11.47
C GLY A 41 -5.80 1.80 11.36
N ARG A 42 -6.63 2.02 10.33
CA ARG A 42 -7.48 3.21 10.19
C ARG A 42 -8.68 3.18 11.13
N ASP A 43 -9.40 2.06 11.18
CA ASP A 43 -10.60 1.89 11.98
C ASP A 43 -10.25 1.95 13.49
N ARG A 44 -9.00 1.60 13.85
CA ARG A 44 -8.46 1.75 15.21
C ARG A 44 -8.29 3.23 15.59
N ARG A 45 -7.88 4.09 14.66
CA ARG A 45 -7.82 5.55 14.88
C ARG A 45 -9.22 6.14 15.08
N LEU A 46 -10.21 5.66 14.32
CA LEU A 46 -11.61 6.07 14.49
C LEU A 46 -12.17 5.63 15.85
N TYR A 47 -11.90 4.39 16.27
CA TYR A 47 -12.29 3.90 17.59
C TYR A 47 -11.64 4.72 18.72
N LEU A 48 -10.33 4.98 18.64
CA LEU A 48 -9.62 5.81 19.62
C LEU A 48 -10.13 7.25 19.64
N ALA A 49 -10.53 7.82 18.50
CA ALA A 49 -11.15 9.14 18.44
C ALA A 49 -12.53 9.15 19.11
N VAL A 50 -13.36 8.12 18.89
CA VAL A 50 -14.65 7.96 19.60
C VAL A 50 -14.41 7.86 21.11
N VAL A 51 -13.48 7.01 21.56
CA VAL A 51 -13.09 6.89 22.98
C VAL A 51 -12.69 8.24 23.57
N ALA A 52 -11.77 8.96 22.92
CA ALA A 52 -11.26 10.24 23.40
C ALA A 52 -12.36 11.32 23.45
N ILE A 53 -13.20 11.41 22.43
CA ILE A 53 -14.32 12.36 22.37
C ILE A 53 -15.36 12.03 23.45
N SER A 54 -15.79 10.76 23.56
CA SER A 54 -16.76 10.36 24.58
C SER A 54 -16.24 10.58 26.00
N LEU A 55 -14.97 10.30 26.28
CA LEU A 55 -14.35 10.63 27.58
C LEU A 55 -14.35 12.15 27.84
N ALA A 56 -13.95 12.96 26.87
CA ALA A 56 -13.95 14.42 27.02
C ALA A 56 -15.36 14.97 27.25
N THR A 57 -16.36 14.53 26.47
CA THR A 57 -17.76 14.91 26.66
C THR A 57 -18.30 14.47 28.02
N GLY A 58 -18.02 13.24 28.47
CA GLY A 58 -18.46 12.76 29.78
C GLY A 58 -17.83 13.52 30.95
N ILE A 59 -16.56 13.92 30.84
CA ILE A 59 -15.90 14.77 31.84
C ILE A 59 -16.55 16.15 31.89
N VAL A 60 -16.78 16.78 30.72
CA VAL A 60 -17.45 18.09 30.64
C VAL A 60 -18.87 18.02 31.21
N ASN A 61 -19.67 17.05 30.80
CA ASN A 61 -21.03 16.86 31.31
C ASN A 61 -21.06 16.65 32.84
N ALA A 62 -20.14 15.85 33.40
CA ALA A 62 -20.08 15.58 34.83
C ALA A 62 -19.73 16.85 35.63
N LEU A 63 -18.77 17.64 35.14
CA LEU A 63 -18.39 18.92 35.75
C LEU A 63 -19.52 19.95 35.63
N SER A 64 -20.17 20.06 34.47
CA SER A 64 -21.33 20.93 34.25
C SER A 64 -22.48 20.56 35.18
N ALA A 65 -22.85 19.28 35.29
CA ALA A 65 -23.92 18.82 36.17
C ALA A 65 -23.63 19.07 37.66
N ALA A 66 -22.39 18.91 38.10
CA ALA A 66 -21.96 19.24 39.46
C ALA A 66 -22.03 20.76 39.73
N GLN A 67 -21.64 21.58 38.75
CA GLN A 67 -21.72 23.04 38.84
C GLN A 67 -23.19 23.54 38.83
N ASP A 68 -24.03 22.98 37.97
CA ASP A 68 -25.46 23.29 37.89
C ASP A 68 -26.23 22.88 39.15
N ALA A 69 -25.77 21.86 39.88
CA ALA A 69 -26.30 21.52 41.19
C ALA A 69 -25.94 22.59 42.24
N ALA A 70 -24.68 23.05 42.26
CA ALA A 70 -24.22 24.11 43.15
C ALA A 70 -24.90 25.47 42.86
N TRP A 71 -25.08 25.85 41.60
CA TRP A 71 -25.81 27.07 41.21
C TRP A 71 -27.29 27.07 41.61
N ARG A 72 -27.92 25.89 41.74
CA ARG A 72 -29.30 25.74 42.23
C ARG A 72 -29.40 25.68 43.77
N GLY A 73 -28.31 26.03 44.48
CA GLY A 73 -28.25 26.02 45.95
C GLY A 73 -28.06 24.63 46.56
N GLY A 74 -27.77 23.61 45.75
CA GLY A 74 -27.38 22.29 46.23
C GLY A 74 -25.92 22.23 46.71
N ALA A 75 -25.57 21.18 47.45
CA ALA A 75 -24.17 20.88 47.71
C ALA A 75 -23.45 20.47 46.42
N TYR A 76 -22.19 20.87 46.25
CA TYR A 76 -21.37 20.43 45.12
C TYR A 76 -21.02 18.95 45.28
N ASP A 77 -21.65 18.09 44.46
CA ASP A 77 -21.30 16.68 44.33
C ASP A 77 -20.86 16.36 42.89
N LEU A 78 -19.59 15.96 42.75
CA LEU A 78 -19.02 15.49 41.50
C LEU A 78 -19.11 13.95 41.35
N ARG A 79 -19.28 13.20 42.45
CA ARG A 79 -19.21 11.73 42.42
C ARG A 79 -20.41 11.13 41.69
N THR A 80 -21.62 11.60 42.01
CA THR A 80 -22.85 11.08 41.38
C THR A 80 -22.91 11.41 39.88
N PRO A 81 -22.68 12.67 39.42
CA PRO A 81 -22.59 12.96 38.00
C PRO A 81 -21.50 12.17 37.27
N LEU A 82 -20.32 12.00 37.87
CA LEU A 82 -19.22 11.25 37.26
C LEU A 82 -19.58 9.78 37.06
N LEU A 83 -20.28 9.13 38.01
CA LEU A 83 -20.79 7.76 37.83
C LEU A 83 -21.85 7.68 36.71
N TRP A 84 -22.70 8.69 36.56
CA TRP A 84 -23.70 8.74 35.50
C TRP A 84 -23.09 8.90 34.11
N GLU A 85 -22.12 9.79 33.95
CA GLU A 85 -21.45 10.00 32.66
C GLU A 85 -20.51 8.84 32.31
N THR A 86 -19.70 8.34 33.26
CA THR A 86 -18.79 7.21 33.01
C THR A 86 -19.52 5.92 32.65
N SER A 87 -20.68 5.63 33.26
CA SER A 87 -21.52 4.48 32.87
C SER A 87 -22.08 4.60 31.45
N SER A 88 -22.44 5.80 31.00
CA SER A 88 -22.84 6.04 29.61
C SER A 88 -21.64 5.92 28.64
N VAL A 89 -20.52 6.59 28.93
CA VAL A 89 -19.29 6.54 28.11
C VAL A 89 -18.78 5.12 27.95
N ALA A 90 -18.76 4.32 29.02
CA ALA A 90 -18.35 2.91 28.95
C ALA A 90 -19.23 2.10 27.97
N MET A 91 -20.55 2.32 27.99
CA MET A 91 -21.47 1.68 27.05
C MET A 91 -21.32 2.19 25.61
N ILE A 92 -21.10 3.50 25.39
CA ILE A 92 -20.85 4.05 24.05
C ILE A 92 -19.59 3.43 23.45
N VAL A 93 -18.50 3.38 24.22
CA VAL A 93 -17.23 2.76 23.78
C VAL A 93 -17.41 1.28 23.46
N LEU A 94 -18.08 0.53 24.35
CA LEU A 94 -18.34 -0.91 24.16
C LEU A 94 -19.22 -1.20 22.94
N LEU A 95 -20.22 -0.35 22.65
CA LEU A 95 -21.19 -0.57 21.57
C LEU A 95 -20.79 0.09 20.23
N ALA A 96 -19.82 1.01 20.22
CA ALA A 96 -19.32 1.66 19.00
C ALA A 96 -18.94 0.70 17.84
N PRO A 97 -18.37 -0.51 18.08
CA PRO A 97 -18.10 -1.47 17.00
C PRO A 97 -19.37 -1.93 16.25
N ILE A 98 -20.54 -1.96 16.92
CA ILE A 98 -21.82 -2.30 16.28
C ILE A 98 -22.16 -1.24 15.22
N LEU A 99 -21.96 0.05 15.53
CA LEU A 99 -22.18 1.14 14.59
C LEU A 99 -21.22 1.07 13.39
N PHE A 100 -19.95 0.71 13.62
CA PHE A 100 -18.97 0.53 12.54
C PHE A 100 -19.36 -0.62 11.60
N VAL A 101 -19.76 -1.77 12.15
CA VAL A 101 -20.26 -2.92 11.38
C VAL A 101 -21.55 -2.56 10.63
N ALA A 102 -22.46 -1.81 11.25
CA ALA A 102 -23.68 -1.33 10.60
C ALA A 102 -23.36 -0.44 9.39
N VAL A 103 -22.53 0.61 9.54
CA VAL A 103 -22.14 1.51 8.44
C VAL A 103 -21.40 0.76 7.31
N TRP A 104 -20.60 -0.25 7.66
CA TRP A 104 -19.95 -1.13 6.67
C TRP A 104 -20.97 -1.99 5.90
N ARG A 105 -21.93 -2.62 6.58
CA ARG A 105 -23.00 -3.42 5.93
C ARG A 105 -23.91 -2.52 5.07
N ILE A 106 -24.37 -1.40 5.61
CA ILE A 106 -25.26 -0.41 4.94
C ILE A 106 -24.69 0.06 3.59
N ARG A 107 -23.37 0.02 3.39
CA ARG A 107 -22.75 0.43 2.12
C ARG A 107 -22.49 -0.68 1.12
N ARG A 108 -22.54 -1.94 1.54
CA ARG A 108 -22.53 -3.10 0.61
C ARG A 108 -23.89 -3.35 -0.04
N LEU A 109 -24.94 -2.74 0.52
CA LEU A 109 -26.30 -2.82 -0.01
C LEU A 109 -26.52 -1.77 -1.10
N SER A 110 -26.99 -2.21 -2.27
CA SER A 110 -27.37 -1.32 -3.39
C SER A 110 -28.72 -0.63 -3.14
N SER A 111 -29.71 -1.37 -2.60
CA SER A 111 -31.08 -0.89 -2.41
C SER A 111 -31.22 0.11 -1.25
N TRP A 112 -31.46 1.38 -1.57
CA TRP A 112 -31.67 2.46 -0.60
C TRP A 112 -32.70 2.17 0.53
N PRO A 113 -33.89 1.56 0.30
CA PRO A 113 -34.81 1.26 1.41
C PRO A 113 -34.23 0.29 2.43
N LEU A 114 -33.44 -0.71 2.00
CA LEU A 114 -32.80 -1.66 2.91
C LEU A 114 -31.65 -0.99 3.71
N ARG A 115 -31.02 0.03 3.14
CA ARG A 115 -30.02 0.87 3.82
C ARG A 115 -30.64 1.66 4.96
N ILE A 116 -31.81 2.27 4.74
CA ILE A 116 -32.58 2.94 5.79
C ILE A 116 -33.03 1.95 6.86
N GLY A 117 -33.64 0.83 6.46
CA GLY A 117 -34.12 -0.19 7.40
C GLY A 117 -33.01 -0.70 8.32
N LEU A 118 -31.83 -0.98 7.77
CA LEU A 118 -30.67 -1.42 8.55
C LEU A 118 -30.09 -0.30 9.45
N ALA A 119 -30.13 0.96 9.02
CA ALA A 119 -29.72 2.11 9.85
C ALA A 119 -30.66 2.29 11.05
N VAL A 120 -31.98 2.28 10.82
CA VAL A 120 -33.01 2.38 11.86
C VAL A 120 -32.89 1.21 12.85
N ALA A 121 -32.76 -0.02 12.35
CA ALA A 121 -32.54 -1.20 13.19
C ALA A 121 -31.27 -1.10 14.05
N ALA A 122 -30.16 -0.60 13.48
CA ALA A 122 -28.92 -0.42 14.23
C ALA A 122 -29.04 0.63 15.35
N ILE A 123 -29.77 1.73 15.11
CA ILE A 123 -30.04 2.76 16.12
C ILE A 123 -30.91 2.20 17.27
N ILE A 124 -31.99 1.49 16.94
CA ILE A 124 -32.89 0.88 17.94
C ILE A 124 -32.14 -0.15 18.80
N VAL A 125 -31.35 -1.02 18.18
CA VAL A 125 -30.53 -2.02 18.88
C VAL A 125 -29.47 -1.34 19.75
N PHE A 126 -28.76 -0.34 19.22
CA PHE A 126 -27.76 0.42 19.98
C PHE A 126 -28.39 1.08 21.21
N SER A 127 -29.49 1.82 21.05
CA SER A 127 -30.12 2.54 22.16
C SER A 127 -30.68 1.59 23.22
N THR A 128 -31.31 0.49 22.80
CA THR A 128 -31.83 -0.53 23.73
C THR A 128 -30.70 -1.14 24.56
N LEU A 129 -29.57 -1.50 23.92
CA LEU A 129 -28.39 -2.00 24.62
C LEU A 129 -27.71 -0.93 25.48
N HIS A 130 -27.68 0.32 25.03
CA HIS A 130 -27.09 1.44 25.76
C HIS A 130 -27.85 1.71 27.05
N ILE A 131 -29.17 1.95 26.96
CA ILE A 131 -30.04 2.22 28.11
C ILE A 131 -30.03 1.03 29.09
N ALA A 132 -30.22 -0.20 28.60
CA ALA A 132 -30.23 -1.38 29.47
C ALA A 132 -28.88 -1.62 30.16
N GLY A 133 -27.76 -1.50 29.44
CA GLY A 133 -26.42 -1.66 29.99
C GLY A 133 -26.05 -0.56 30.98
N MET A 134 -26.37 0.69 30.66
CA MET A 134 -26.16 1.85 31.53
C MET A 134 -26.96 1.72 32.83
N VAL A 135 -28.26 1.38 32.76
CA VAL A 135 -29.09 1.12 33.95
C VAL A 135 -28.55 -0.08 34.75
N GLY A 136 -28.10 -1.14 34.08
CA GLY A 136 -27.49 -2.31 34.71
C GLY A 136 -26.22 -1.96 35.51
N ILE A 137 -25.29 -1.22 34.91
CA ILE A 137 -24.06 -0.74 35.56
C ILE A 137 -24.42 0.13 36.77
N ARG A 138 -25.38 1.06 36.64
CA ARG A 138 -25.79 1.97 37.71
C ARG A 138 -26.46 1.23 38.88
N LYS A 139 -27.33 0.26 38.60
CA LYS A 139 -27.92 -0.62 39.64
C LYS A 139 -26.86 -1.45 40.35
N LEU A 140 -25.90 -2.02 39.62
CA LEU A 140 -24.81 -2.80 40.21
C LEU A 140 -23.90 -1.92 41.09
N ALA A 141 -23.52 -0.74 40.62
CA ALA A 141 -22.69 0.20 41.39
C ALA A 141 -23.39 0.66 42.69
N MET A 142 -24.68 1.00 42.63
CA MET A 142 -25.42 1.40 43.83
C MET A 142 -25.67 0.23 44.79
N LEU A 143 -25.93 -0.98 44.29
CA LEU A 143 -26.02 -2.19 45.11
C LEU A 143 -24.72 -2.46 45.89
N LEU A 144 -23.56 -2.32 45.22
CA LEU A 144 -22.24 -2.44 45.86
C LEU A 144 -22.00 -1.33 46.89
N ALA A 145 -22.52 -0.12 46.65
CA ALA A 145 -22.49 1.00 47.60
C ALA A 145 -23.56 0.91 48.71
N ARG A 146 -24.39 -0.14 48.74
CA ARG A 146 -25.56 -0.31 49.64
C ARG A 146 -26.63 0.78 49.52
N GLY A 147 -26.71 1.47 48.38
CA GLY A 147 -27.77 2.40 48.03
C GLY A 147 -28.81 1.79 47.07
N SER A 148 -29.88 2.53 46.78
CA SER A 148 -30.85 2.20 45.73
C SER A 148 -30.61 3.03 44.47
N TYR A 149 -30.93 2.47 43.30
CA TYR A 149 -31.00 3.21 42.03
C TYR A 149 -32.34 2.96 41.34
N ASP A 150 -33.25 3.90 41.51
CA ASP A 150 -34.58 3.85 40.92
C ASP A 150 -34.58 4.54 39.56
N PHE A 151 -34.46 3.72 38.52
CA PHE A 151 -34.63 4.16 37.14
C PHE A 151 -36.12 4.13 36.79
N HIS A 152 -36.75 5.30 36.73
CA HIS A 152 -38.15 5.45 36.32
C HIS A 152 -38.30 5.16 34.82
N LEU A 153 -38.85 3.98 34.50
CA LEU A 153 -39.23 3.57 33.14
C LEU A 153 -40.49 4.32 32.67
N SER A 154 -40.39 5.64 32.52
CA SER A 154 -41.38 6.46 31.82
C SER A 154 -41.09 6.50 30.32
N ILE A 155 -42.15 6.62 29.50
CA ILE A 155 -42.05 6.87 28.06
C ILE A 155 -41.26 8.16 27.79
N GLU A 156 -41.39 9.18 28.65
CA GLU A 156 -40.66 10.44 28.53
C GLU A 156 -39.15 10.23 28.74
N THR A 157 -38.76 9.46 29.77
CA THR A 157 -37.37 9.13 30.07
C THR A 157 -36.76 8.27 28.96
N LEU A 158 -37.51 7.28 28.46
CA LEU A 158 -37.09 6.44 27.34
C LEU A 158 -36.87 7.29 26.07
N LEU A 159 -37.81 8.19 25.75
CA LEU A 159 -37.71 9.08 24.60
C LEU A 159 -36.56 10.09 24.74
N TYR A 160 -36.30 10.58 25.96
CA TYR A 160 -35.20 11.49 26.25
C TYR A 160 -33.83 10.82 26.03
N GLU A 161 -33.61 9.61 26.57
CA GLU A 161 -32.35 8.89 26.34
C GLU A 161 -32.22 8.41 24.88
N PHE A 162 -33.31 7.90 24.26
CA PHE A 162 -33.32 7.53 22.85
C PHE A 162 -32.95 8.71 21.92
N ARG A 163 -33.41 9.93 22.23
CA ARG A 163 -33.04 11.14 21.49
C ARG A 163 -31.55 11.45 21.57
N LYS A 164 -30.89 11.20 22.71
CA LYS A 164 -29.42 11.32 22.83
C LYS A 164 -28.72 10.24 22.01
N ASP A 165 -29.17 8.99 22.12
CA ASP A 165 -28.59 7.87 21.39
C ASP A 165 -28.70 8.05 19.87
N LEU A 166 -29.82 8.59 19.38
CA LEU A 166 -30.01 8.94 17.97
C LEU A 166 -28.95 9.94 17.48
N VAL A 167 -28.67 11.00 18.26
CA VAL A 167 -27.63 12.00 17.92
C VAL A 167 -26.23 11.37 17.96
N THR A 168 -25.92 10.57 18.99
CA THR A 168 -24.66 9.83 19.11
C THR A 168 -24.43 8.89 17.92
N CYS A 169 -25.45 8.11 17.54
CA CYS A 169 -25.41 7.21 16.39
C CYS A 169 -25.23 7.98 15.07
N ALA A 170 -25.93 9.10 14.89
CA ALA A 170 -25.83 9.94 13.70
C ALA A 170 -24.44 10.58 13.56
N LEU A 171 -23.86 11.08 14.64
CA LEU A 171 -22.51 11.66 14.65
C LEU A 171 -21.44 10.60 14.37
N ILE A 172 -21.40 9.51 15.13
CA ILE A 172 -20.40 8.45 14.96
C ILE A 172 -20.55 7.82 13.56
N GLY A 173 -21.77 7.43 13.18
CA GLY A 173 -22.06 6.83 11.90
C GLY A 173 -21.77 7.75 10.72
N GLY A 174 -22.14 9.03 10.83
CA GLY A 174 -21.91 10.05 9.80
C GLY A 174 -20.43 10.37 9.58
N ILE A 175 -19.63 10.46 10.66
CA ILE A 175 -18.18 10.65 10.58
C ILE A 175 -17.50 9.45 9.88
N VAL A 176 -17.83 8.22 10.31
CA VAL A 176 -17.31 6.99 9.68
C VAL A 176 -17.71 6.92 8.20
N TRP A 177 -18.95 7.30 7.88
CA TRP A 177 -19.47 7.34 6.52
C TRP A 177 -18.71 8.35 5.64
N LEU A 178 -18.51 9.58 6.12
CA LEU A 178 -17.81 10.66 5.41
C LEU A 178 -16.33 10.34 5.17
N ILE A 179 -15.63 9.88 6.21
CA ILE A 179 -14.19 9.56 6.14
C ILE A 179 -13.95 8.45 5.12
N ASP A 180 -14.75 7.37 5.18
CA ASP A 180 -14.54 6.28 4.26
C ASP A 180 -15.04 6.59 2.84
N ASN A 181 -16.08 7.42 2.66
CA ASN A 181 -16.47 7.95 1.34
C ASN A 181 -15.31 8.72 0.67
N ARG A 182 -14.62 9.59 1.41
CA ARG A 182 -13.39 10.26 0.92
C ARG A 182 -12.30 9.26 0.55
N SER A 183 -12.10 8.22 1.38
CA SER A 183 -11.09 7.20 1.09
C SER A 183 -11.40 6.36 -0.15
N GLN A 184 -12.68 6.07 -0.42
CA GLN A 184 -13.10 5.35 -1.63
C GLN A 184 -12.96 6.22 -2.87
N ALA A 185 -13.29 7.52 -2.78
CA ALA A 185 -13.03 8.47 -3.86
C ALA A 185 -11.53 8.57 -4.18
N GLN A 186 -10.68 8.67 -3.16
CA GLN A 186 -9.22 8.64 -3.32
C GLN A 186 -8.71 7.32 -3.90
N GLN A 187 -9.22 6.16 -3.46
CA GLN A 187 -8.86 4.86 -4.04
C GLN A 187 -9.34 4.70 -5.49
N ALA A 188 -10.51 5.23 -5.83
CA ALA A 188 -11.00 5.25 -7.20
C ALA A 188 -10.12 6.15 -8.08
N GLN A 189 -9.75 7.34 -7.60
CA GLN A 189 -8.83 8.25 -8.28
C GLN A 189 -7.42 7.65 -8.41
N GLN A 190 -6.92 6.95 -7.39
CA GLN A 190 -5.64 6.23 -7.44
C GLN A 190 -5.70 5.07 -8.44
N LYS A 191 -6.80 4.29 -8.47
CA LYS A 191 -7.00 3.22 -9.47
C LYS A 191 -7.10 3.78 -10.89
N LEU A 192 -7.79 4.90 -11.08
CA LEU A 192 -7.83 5.62 -12.35
C LEU A 192 -6.43 6.12 -12.75
N ALA A 193 -5.65 6.67 -11.82
CA ALA A 193 -4.27 7.11 -12.07
C ALA A 193 -3.29 5.94 -12.31
N SER A 194 -3.49 4.78 -11.69
CA SER A 194 -2.67 3.57 -11.92
C SER A 194 -3.07 2.83 -13.21
N ALA A 195 -4.36 2.82 -13.57
CA ALA A 195 -4.83 2.35 -14.87
C ALA A 195 -4.44 3.32 -16.00
N ALA A 196 -4.37 4.62 -15.69
CA ALA A 196 -3.75 5.66 -16.49
C ALA A 196 -2.25 5.81 -16.19
N SER A 197 -1.56 4.73 -15.77
CA SER A 197 -0.14 4.63 -16.05
C SER A 197 0.02 4.84 -17.55
N PRO A 198 0.84 5.80 -18.00
CA PRO A 198 1.18 5.86 -19.42
C PRO A 198 1.71 4.48 -19.83
N LEU A 199 1.37 4.04 -21.05
CA LEU A 199 2.28 3.17 -21.78
C LEU A 199 3.68 3.76 -21.60
N ALA A 200 4.65 2.94 -21.20
CA ALA A 200 6.00 3.39 -20.83
C ALA A 200 6.47 4.47 -21.82
N PRO A 201 6.90 5.66 -21.33
CA PRO A 201 7.10 6.83 -22.18
C PRO A 201 7.95 6.41 -23.38
N PRO A 202 7.51 6.65 -24.63
CA PRO A 202 8.00 5.95 -25.79
C PRO A 202 9.51 6.07 -25.83
N ASP A 203 10.19 4.95 -25.57
CA ASP A 203 11.63 4.91 -25.43
C ASP A 203 12.24 5.56 -26.67
N THR A 204 12.85 6.73 -26.47
CA THR A 204 13.28 7.63 -27.53
C THR A 204 14.65 8.15 -27.15
N ILE A 205 15.61 7.99 -28.05
CA ILE A 205 16.94 8.59 -27.95
C ILE A 205 16.91 9.92 -28.71
N TRP A 206 17.52 10.94 -28.12
CA TRP A 206 17.72 12.24 -28.77
C TRP A 206 19.20 12.41 -29.08
N LEU A 207 19.60 12.07 -30.30
CA LEU A 207 20.96 12.32 -30.76
C LEU A 207 21.16 13.81 -31.02
N ARG A 208 22.26 14.36 -30.51
CA ARG A 208 22.61 15.78 -30.70
C ARG A 208 23.74 15.92 -31.71
N ASP A 209 23.41 16.38 -32.91
CA ASP A 209 24.38 16.74 -33.93
C ASP A 209 24.53 18.28 -33.97
N GLY A 210 25.47 18.78 -33.17
CA GLY A 210 25.73 20.22 -33.02
C GLY A 210 24.53 21.00 -32.46
N MET A 211 23.85 21.73 -33.35
CA MET A 211 22.61 22.48 -33.07
C MET A 211 21.34 21.67 -33.33
N THR A 212 21.42 20.60 -34.11
CA THR A 212 20.28 19.75 -34.49
C THR A 212 20.07 18.66 -33.44
N ARG A 213 18.80 18.33 -33.17
CA ARG A 213 18.41 17.18 -32.35
C ARG A 213 17.63 16.21 -33.21
N ILE A 214 18.19 15.02 -33.42
CA ILE A 214 17.59 13.94 -34.21
C ILE A 214 16.90 12.98 -33.23
N ARG A 215 15.60 12.75 -33.45
CA ARG A 215 14.80 11.82 -32.66
C ARG A 215 14.92 10.42 -33.25
N ILE A 216 15.28 9.42 -32.46
CA ILE A 216 15.42 8.03 -32.91
C ILE A 216 14.76 7.10 -31.90
N GLU A 217 14.03 6.10 -32.39
CA GLU A 217 13.56 5.01 -31.53
C GLU A 217 14.68 3.96 -31.36
N PRO A 218 15.03 3.52 -30.14
CA PRO A 218 16.03 2.47 -29.91
C PRO A 218 15.70 1.18 -30.64
N ARG A 219 14.41 0.93 -30.89
CA ARG A 219 13.97 -0.21 -31.69
C ARG A 219 14.55 -0.17 -33.09
N ASP A 220 14.79 1.00 -33.69
CA ASP A 220 15.31 1.16 -35.06
C ASP A 220 16.83 1.17 -35.13
N LEU A 221 17.51 1.26 -33.98
CA LEU A 221 18.96 1.23 -33.89
C LEU A 221 19.45 -0.21 -34.10
N LEU A 222 20.29 -0.41 -35.11
CA LEU A 222 20.88 -1.70 -35.46
C LEU A 222 22.23 -1.91 -34.76
N SER A 223 23.14 -0.96 -34.97
CA SER A 223 24.48 -0.99 -34.38
C SER A 223 25.00 0.41 -34.11
N VAL A 224 25.99 0.51 -33.23
CA VAL A 224 26.69 1.76 -32.92
C VAL A 224 28.19 1.52 -33.03
N SER A 225 28.87 2.26 -33.89
CA SER A 225 30.29 2.07 -34.24
C SER A 225 31.14 3.29 -33.88
N SER A 226 32.38 3.07 -33.46
CA SER A 226 33.35 4.16 -33.28
C SER A 226 33.96 4.60 -34.61
N ALA A 227 33.85 5.89 -34.93
CA ALA A 227 34.34 6.55 -36.14
C ALA A 227 35.29 7.71 -35.75
N GLY A 228 36.45 7.36 -35.17
CA GLY A 228 37.42 8.33 -34.68
C GLY A 228 36.89 9.11 -33.46
N ASN A 229 36.74 10.43 -33.61
CA ASN A 229 36.17 11.33 -32.58
C ASN A 229 34.62 11.36 -32.58
N TYR A 230 34.00 10.54 -33.43
CA TYR A 230 32.55 10.42 -33.59
C TYR A 230 32.11 8.99 -33.33
N VAL A 231 30.82 8.85 -33.04
CA VAL A 231 30.10 7.60 -32.88
C VAL A 231 29.03 7.57 -33.96
N GLU A 232 29.11 6.57 -34.83
CA GLU A 232 28.10 6.33 -35.87
C GLU A 232 26.97 5.48 -35.29
N TYR A 233 25.74 5.97 -35.42
CA TYR A 233 24.51 5.26 -35.10
C TYR A 233 23.91 4.76 -36.41
N SER A 234 23.92 3.45 -36.66
CA SER A 234 23.36 2.83 -37.87
C SER A 234 21.94 2.33 -37.59
N LEU A 235 20.97 2.73 -38.41
CA LEU A 235 19.57 2.35 -38.28
C LEU A 235 19.21 1.20 -39.22
N ALA A 236 18.17 0.44 -38.88
CA ALA A 236 17.72 -0.72 -39.66
C ALA A 236 17.22 -0.36 -41.07
N ASN A 237 16.75 0.87 -41.27
CA ASN A 237 16.36 1.44 -42.58
C ASN A 237 17.56 1.81 -43.49
N GLY A 238 18.80 1.63 -43.02
CA GLY A 238 20.03 1.93 -43.75
C GLY A 238 20.57 3.36 -43.57
N SER A 239 19.90 4.26 -42.86
CA SER A 239 20.46 5.59 -42.54
C SER A 239 21.47 5.51 -41.40
N SER A 240 22.50 6.36 -41.42
CA SER A 240 23.40 6.53 -40.28
C SER A 240 23.58 7.98 -39.86
N HIS A 241 23.91 8.19 -38.58
CA HIS A 241 24.16 9.51 -37.99
C HIS A 241 25.47 9.52 -37.20
N LEU A 242 26.33 10.51 -37.46
CA LEU A 242 27.63 10.67 -36.80
C LEU A 242 27.52 11.69 -35.66
N ILE A 243 27.63 11.24 -34.42
CA ILE A 243 27.51 12.08 -33.23
C ILE A 243 28.87 12.18 -32.55
N ARG A 244 29.33 13.40 -32.25
CA ARG A 244 30.62 13.62 -31.57
C ARG A 244 30.56 13.04 -30.15
N GLY A 245 31.44 12.09 -29.83
CA GLY A 245 31.40 11.39 -28.56
C GLY A 245 32.32 10.18 -28.51
N THR A 246 32.15 9.33 -27.48
CA THR A 246 32.88 8.06 -27.34
C THR A 246 31.92 6.90 -27.25
N LEU A 247 32.36 5.72 -27.70
CA LEU A 247 31.54 4.51 -27.66
C LEU A 247 31.14 4.12 -26.23
N ALA A 248 31.95 4.44 -25.21
CA ALA A 248 31.66 4.15 -23.81
C ALA A 248 30.53 5.05 -23.25
N ALA A 249 30.45 6.30 -23.69
CA ALA A 249 29.32 7.19 -23.36
C ALA A 249 28.02 6.67 -24.00
N ALA A 250 28.07 6.28 -25.28
CA ALA A 250 26.94 5.65 -25.96
C ALA A 250 26.53 4.32 -25.30
N GLU A 251 27.48 3.46 -24.92
CA GLU A 251 27.21 2.22 -24.18
C GLU A 251 26.46 2.47 -22.86
N THR A 252 26.80 3.55 -22.15
CA THR A 252 26.15 3.94 -20.89
C THR A 252 24.73 4.47 -21.12
N GLU A 253 24.52 5.33 -22.12
CA GLU A 253 23.21 5.88 -22.47
C GLU A 253 22.24 4.79 -22.98
N LEU A 254 22.79 3.79 -23.68
CA LEU A 254 22.02 2.74 -24.38
C LEU A 254 21.88 1.45 -23.56
N ALA A 255 22.48 1.36 -22.38
CA ALA A 255 22.48 0.15 -21.53
C ALA A 255 21.05 -0.39 -21.24
N ARG A 256 20.07 0.51 -21.08
CA ARG A 256 18.65 0.16 -20.87
C ARG A 256 17.96 -0.47 -22.09
N PHE A 257 18.53 -0.33 -23.30
CA PHE A 257 17.92 -0.76 -24.56
C PHE A 257 18.47 -2.09 -25.09
N LYS A 258 19.18 -2.87 -24.25
CA LYS A 258 19.79 -4.17 -24.61
C LYS A 258 20.79 -4.09 -25.77
N LEU A 259 21.43 -2.94 -25.98
CA LEU A 259 22.61 -2.87 -26.84
C LEU A 259 23.81 -3.48 -26.11
N ALA A 260 24.41 -4.50 -26.74
CA ALA A 260 25.52 -5.25 -26.19
C ALA A 260 26.83 -4.92 -26.95
N ARG A 261 27.95 -4.86 -26.23
CA ARG A 261 29.25 -4.61 -26.84
C ARG A 261 29.84 -5.89 -27.38
N VAL A 262 29.98 -5.96 -28.70
CA VAL A 262 30.45 -7.14 -29.45
C VAL A 262 31.90 -6.98 -29.93
N HIS A 263 32.40 -5.75 -29.99
CA HIS A 263 33.76 -5.43 -30.37
C HIS A 263 34.27 -4.19 -29.62
N ARG A 264 35.59 -4.01 -29.56
CA ARG A 264 36.20 -2.82 -28.94
C ARG A 264 35.66 -1.49 -29.53
N THR A 265 35.25 -1.51 -30.80
CA THR A 265 34.69 -0.36 -31.54
C THR A 265 33.19 -0.50 -31.90
N ARG A 266 32.45 -1.51 -31.41
CA ARG A 266 31.04 -1.71 -31.84
C ARG A 266 30.11 -2.26 -30.75
N LEU A 267 28.93 -1.66 -30.66
CA LEU A 267 27.74 -2.12 -29.96
C LEU A 267 26.69 -2.62 -30.98
N VAL A 268 25.88 -3.61 -30.63
CA VAL A 268 24.80 -4.16 -31.47
C VAL A 268 23.52 -4.28 -30.65
N ASN A 269 22.37 -3.97 -31.26
CA ASN A 269 21.08 -4.21 -30.65
C ASN A 269 20.72 -5.70 -30.75
N LEU A 270 20.80 -6.42 -29.63
CA LEU A 270 20.53 -7.86 -29.62
C LEU A 270 19.08 -8.18 -30.02
N ALA A 271 18.13 -7.27 -29.85
CA ALA A 271 16.74 -7.50 -30.27
C ALA A 271 16.55 -7.62 -31.79
N ARG A 272 17.55 -7.24 -32.60
CA ARG A 272 17.55 -7.37 -34.07
C ARG A 272 18.46 -8.47 -34.61
N VAL A 273 19.14 -9.22 -33.73
CA VAL A 273 19.99 -10.35 -34.13
C VAL A 273 19.10 -11.56 -34.42
N THR A 274 19.24 -12.14 -35.61
CA THR A 274 18.50 -13.33 -36.08
C THR A 274 19.32 -14.61 -36.00
N GLY A 275 20.65 -14.50 -36.01
CA GLY A 275 21.56 -15.65 -35.94
C GLY A 275 22.95 -15.28 -35.43
N VAL A 276 23.66 -16.28 -34.91
CA VAL A 276 25.04 -16.17 -34.42
C VAL A 276 25.87 -17.30 -35.01
N GLU A 277 26.91 -16.98 -35.77
CA GLU A 277 27.87 -17.95 -36.28
C GLU A 277 29.19 -17.85 -35.50
N LEU A 278 29.63 -18.96 -34.90
CA LEU A 278 30.91 -19.05 -34.20
C LEU A 278 31.99 -19.56 -35.14
N LYS A 279 33.03 -18.76 -35.38
CA LYS A 279 34.14 -19.13 -36.28
C LYS A 279 35.17 -19.97 -35.53
N PRO A 280 35.90 -20.90 -36.20
CA PRO A 280 36.95 -21.71 -35.55
C PRO A 280 38.07 -20.92 -34.86
N SER A 281 38.26 -19.64 -35.20
CA SER A 281 39.18 -18.71 -34.50
C SER A 281 38.73 -18.31 -33.09
N GLY A 282 37.46 -18.60 -32.74
CA GLY A 282 36.78 -18.18 -31.52
C GLY A 282 36.09 -16.83 -31.61
N ASP A 283 36.29 -16.07 -32.70
CA ASP A 283 35.49 -14.89 -33.02
C ASP A 283 34.11 -15.29 -33.55
N PHE A 284 33.18 -14.34 -33.67
CA PHE A 284 31.80 -14.63 -34.05
C PHE A 284 31.24 -13.60 -35.03
N GLU A 285 30.17 -13.96 -35.71
CA GLU A 285 29.45 -13.09 -36.64
C GLU A 285 27.96 -13.12 -36.29
N LEU A 286 27.33 -11.95 -36.26
CA LEU A 286 25.91 -11.77 -35.95
C LEU A 286 25.16 -11.44 -37.23
N SER A 287 24.18 -12.28 -37.59
CA SER A 287 23.20 -11.96 -38.63
C SER A 287 22.11 -11.07 -38.04
N CYS A 288 21.78 -9.98 -38.70
CA CYS A 288 20.69 -9.10 -38.31
C CYS A 288 19.44 -9.29 -39.18
N ASP A 289 18.30 -8.81 -38.70
CA ASP A 289 17.00 -8.82 -39.39
C ASP A 289 17.01 -8.14 -40.77
N ASN A 290 17.84 -7.12 -40.97
CA ASN A 290 18.04 -6.45 -42.25
C ASN A 290 19.10 -7.12 -43.17
N GLY A 291 19.58 -8.31 -42.80
CA GLY A 291 20.58 -9.06 -43.57
C GLY A 291 22.03 -8.60 -43.39
N GLN A 292 22.30 -7.58 -42.57
CA GLN A 292 23.69 -7.19 -42.28
C GLN A 292 24.38 -8.21 -41.37
N MET A 293 25.64 -8.54 -41.70
CA MET A 293 26.52 -9.40 -40.93
C MET A 293 27.49 -8.55 -40.12
N ILE A 294 27.47 -8.69 -38.79
CA ILE A 294 28.30 -7.89 -37.87
C ILE A 294 29.31 -8.79 -37.15
N GLN A 295 30.60 -8.56 -37.40
CA GLN A 295 31.69 -9.25 -36.72
C GLN A 295 31.84 -8.79 -35.26
N GLY A 296 31.95 -9.75 -34.36
CA GLY A 296 32.30 -9.58 -32.96
C GLY A 296 33.55 -10.40 -32.59
N SER A 297 34.29 -9.94 -31.58
CA SER A 297 35.52 -10.60 -31.17
C SER A 297 35.31 -11.54 -29.99
N ARG A 298 36.06 -12.64 -29.96
CA ARG A 298 36.08 -13.66 -28.90
C ARG A 298 36.12 -13.11 -27.47
N ARG A 299 36.75 -11.95 -27.26
CA ARG A 299 36.83 -11.25 -25.95
C ARG A 299 35.48 -10.75 -25.43
N TYR A 300 34.50 -10.56 -26.32
CA TYR A 300 33.17 -10.03 -26.01
C TYR A 300 32.07 -11.10 -26.07
N ARG A 301 32.44 -12.39 -26.19
CA ARG A 301 31.48 -13.51 -26.31
C ARG A 301 30.52 -13.63 -25.11
N SER A 302 30.91 -13.18 -23.92
CA SER A 302 30.02 -13.12 -22.74
C SER A 302 28.80 -12.22 -22.95
N ALA A 303 28.91 -11.18 -23.78
CA ALA A 303 27.82 -10.25 -24.05
C ALA A 303 26.70 -10.85 -24.92
N ILE A 304 26.99 -11.94 -25.66
CA ILE A 304 26.01 -12.67 -26.49
C ILE A 304 25.56 -14.01 -25.88
N ALA A 305 26.11 -14.41 -24.73
CA ALA A 305 25.81 -15.70 -24.08
C ALA A 305 24.35 -15.86 -23.63
N GLY A 306 23.59 -14.77 -23.54
CA GLY A 306 22.14 -14.80 -23.29
C GLY A 306 21.31 -15.17 -24.53
N PHE A 307 21.86 -15.05 -25.74
CA PHE A 307 21.18 -15.35 -27.01
C PHE A 307 21.30 -16.84 -27.37
N ASP A 308 22.49 -17.41 -27.15
CA ASP A 308 22.85 -18.82 -27.34
C ASP A 308 21.89 -19.78 -26.59
N ARG A 309 21.37 -19.33 -25.44
CA ARG A 309 20.42 -20.08 -24.59
C ARG A 309 18.98 -20.07 -25.11
N ILE A 310 18.66 -19.28 -26.14
CA ILE A 310 17.31 -19.20 -26.73
C ILE A 310 17.20 -20.14 -27.94
N GLN A 311 18.27 -20.31 -28.73
CA GLN A 311 18.29 -21.26 -29.86
C GLN A 311 18.50 -22.72 -29.45
N SER A 312 19.00 -22.98 -28.24
CA SER A 312 19.23 -24.34 -27.71
C SER A 312 18.01 -24.96 -26.99
N ALA A 313 16.84 -24.32 -27.08
CA ALA A 313 15.60 -24.74 -26.43
C ALA A 313 14.38 -24.80 -27.38
N GLY A 314 14.63 -24.82 -28.70
CA GLY A 314 13.63 -24.96 -29.76
C GLY A 314 13.93 -26.13 -30.68
#